data_AF-A0A838I4E3-F1
#
_entry.id   AF-A0A838I4E3-F1
#
_cell.length_a   1.000
_cell.length_b   1.000
_cell.length_c   1.000
_cell.angle_alpha   90.00
_cell.angle_beta   90.00
_cell.angle_gamma   90.00
#
_symmetry.space_group_name_H-M   'P 1'
#
loop_
_entity.id
_entity.type
_entity.pdbx_description
1 polymer ?
#
loop_
_entity_poly.entity_id
_entity_poly.type
_entity_poly.pdbx_seq_one_letter_code
_entity_poly.pdbx_strand_id
1 'polypeptide(L)'
;MGTAPYGSWESPITAARAAGGVVGLSEPWLGPDGSAWWLERRPLDEGRTTLVHDGHDVTPPGFNVRTSVHEYGGGAWVPGGDTAFCS
;
A
#
# COMPACT_ATOMS: atom_id res chain seq x y z
N MET A 1 -26.17 11.45 -29.47
CA MET A 1 -25.03 11.79 -28.61
C MET A 1 -25.38 13.11 -27.95
N GLY A 2 -25.74 13.10 -26.66
CA GLY A 2 -26.29 14.28 -25.98
C GLY A 2 -25.19 15.27 -25.61
N THR A 3 -25.50 16.56 -25.67
CA THR A 3 -24.70 17.62 -25.06
C THR A 3 -25.07 17.75 -23.58
N ALA A 4 -24.07 17.93 -22.71
CA ALA A 4 -24.28 18.13 -21.28
C ALA A 4 -23.29 19.19 -20.74
N PRO A 5 -23.71 20.06 -19.80
CA PRO A 5 -22.83 21.04 -19.16
C PRO A 5 -21.59 20.40 -18.51
N TYR A 6 -20.50 21.17 -18.40
CA TYR A 6 -19.31 20.72 -17.68
C TYR A 6 -19.65 20.34 -16.23
N GLY A 7 -19.11 19.21 -15.77
CA GLY A 7 -19.36 18.67 -14.42
C GLY A 7 -20.66 17.89 -14.25
N SER A 8 -21.50 17.79 -15.29
CA SER A 8 -22.78 17.06 -15.23
C SER A 8 -22.81 15.77 -16.05
N TRP A 9 -21.66 15.36 -16.59
CA TRP A 9 -21.54 14.12 -17.32
C TRP A 9 -21.72 12.95 -16.36
N GLU A 10 -22.60 12.01 -16.71
CA GLU A 10 -22.69 10.76 -15.96
C GLU A 10 -21.33 10.06 -15.97
N SER A 11 -20.82 9.79 -14.77
CA SER A 11 -19.56 9.10 -14.57
C SER A 11 -19.84 7.67 -14.06
N PRO A 12 -19.30 6.63 -14.70
CA PRO A 12 -19.33 5.28 -14.14
C PRO A 12 -18.39 5.11 -12.93
N ILE A 13 -17.55 6.11 -12.65
CA ILE A 13 -16.62 6.14 -11.52
C ILE A 13 -17.31 6.86 -10.36
N THR A 14 -17.73 6.08 -9.36
CA THR A 14 -18.35 6.60 -8.15
C THR A 14 -17.30 7.08 -7.15
N ALA A 15 -17.68 7.98 -6.24
CA ALA A 15 -16.82 8.38 -5.12
C ALA A 15 -16.34 7.18 -4.29
N ALA A 16 -17.20 6.18 -4.09
CA ALA A 16 -16.83 4.95 -3.40
C ALA A 16 -15.75 4.15 -4.16
N ARG A 17 -15.83 4.07 -5.50
CA ARG A 17 -14.79 3.41 -6.31
C ARG A 17 -13.47 4.20 -6.30
N ALA A 18 -13.55 5.52 -6.30
CA ALA A 18 -12.36 6.35 -6.20
C ALA A 18 -11.69 6.24 -4.81
N ALA A 19 -12.47 6.27 -3.74
CA ALA A 19 -11.98 6.20 -2.36
C ALA A 19 -11.55 4.79 -1.94
N GLY A 20 -12.19 3.73 -2.46
CA GLY A 20 -11.77 2.35 -2.27
C GLY A 20 -10.34 2.09 -2.76
N GLY A 21 -9.84 2.96 -3.63
CA GLY A 21 -8.44 3.10 -4.00
C GLY A 21 -7.84 1.86 -4.63
N VAL A 22 -6.56 1.97 -4.94
CA VAL A 22 -5.73 0.85 -5.41
C VAL A 22 -4.73 0.57 -4.30
N VAL A 23 -4.34 -0.70 -4.14
CA VAL A 23 -3.23 -1.06 -3.27
C VAL A 23 -1.98 -0.30 -3.71
N GLY A 24 -1.41 0.49 -2.81
CA GLY A 24 -0.19 1.25 -3.08
C GLY A 24 1.04 0.38 -2.77
N LEU A 25 1.92 0.17 -3.75
CA LEU A 25 3.16 -0.58 -3.57
C LEU A 25 4.32 0.39 -3.32
N SER A 26 5.17 0.11 -2.33
CA SER A 26 6.33 0.95 -2.02
C SER A 26 7.48 0.15 -1.38
N GLU A 27 8.66 0.76 -1.32
CA GLU A 27 9.88 0.20 -0.72
C GLU A 27 10.19 -1.25 -1.17
N PRO A 28 10.26 -1.53 -2.48
CA PRO A 28 10.57 -2.87 -2.96
C PRO A 28 12.01 -3.24 -2.62
N TRP A 29 12.22 -4.52 -2.30
CA TRP A 29 13.54 -5.11 -2.09
C TRP A 29 13.58 -6.52 -2.67
N LEU A 30 14.69 -6.86 -3.31
CA LEU A 30 14.95 -8.18 -3.86
C LEU A 30 16.12 -8.80 -3.09
N GLY A 31 15.87 -9.96 -2.49
CA GLY A 31 16.87 -10.70 -1.75
C GLY A 31 17.88 -11.40 -2.65
N PRO A 32 19.08 -11.73 -2.13
CA PRO A 32 20.10 -12.47 -2.87
C PRO A 32 19.64 -13.88 -3.31
N ASP A 33 18.65 -14.45 -2.61
CA ASP A 33 18.00 -15.73 -2.89
C ASP A 33 16.84 -15.61 -3.90
N GLY A 34 16.52 -14.39 -4.35
CA GLY A 34 15.41 -14.11 -5.25
C GLY A 34 14.08 -13.82 -4.57
N SER A 35 14.03 -13.79 -3.23
CA SER A 35 12.82 -13.42 -2.48
C SER A 35 12.44 -11.96 -2.71
N ALA A 36 11.15 -11.70 -2.92
CA ALA A 36 10.63 -10.37 -3.17
C ALA A 36 9.87 -9.83 -1.96
N TRP A 37 10.22 -8.62 -1.55
CA TRP A 37 9.63 -7.95 -0.40
C TRP A 37 9.17 -6.55 -0.77
N TRP A 38 8.03 -6.11 -0.25
CA TRP A 38 7.51 -4.76 -0.46
C TRP A 38 6.48 -4.37 0.59
N LEU A 39 6.19 -3.08 0.68
CA LEU A 39 5.08 -2.56 1.46
C LEU A 39 3.83 -2.40 0.61
N GLU A 40 2.68 -2.78 1.16
CA GLU A 40 1.35 -2.53 0.59
C GLU A 40 0.53 -1.61 1.49
N ARG A 41 0.18 -0.42 0.99
CA ARG A 41 -0.82 0.45 1.60
C ARG A 41 -2.20 0.03 1.12
N ARG A 42 -3.08 -0.33 2.05
CA ARG A 42 -4.40 -0.91 1.76
C ARG A 42 -5.52 0.02 2.23
N PRO A 43 -6.20 0.73 1.31
CA PRO A 43 -7.28 1.66 1.66
C PRO A 43 -8.45 0.99 2.39
N LEU A 44 -8.76 -0.27 2.03
CA LEU A 44 -9.86 -1.04 2.62
C LEU A 44 -9.50 -1.76 3.93
N ASP A 45 -8.22 -1.71 4.34
CA ASP A 45 -7.72 -2.28 5.59
C ASP A 45 -7.30 -1.14 6.53
N GLU A 46 -8.27 -0.26 6.83
CA GLU A 46 -8.10 0.93 7.67
C GLU A 46 -6.97 1.89 7.23
N GLY A 47 -6.56 1.81 5.96
CA GLY A 47 -5.43 2.56 5.42
C GLY A 47 -4.07 2.09 5.92
N ARG A 48 -3.97 0.93 6.58
CA ARG A 48 -2.71 0.40 7.09
C ARG A 48 -1.76 0.01 5.96
N THR A 49 -0.48 0.02 6.29
CA THR A 49 0.57 -0.55 5.45
C THR A 49 1.00 -1.91 6.04
N THR A 50 1.05 -2.95 5.21
CA THR A 50 1.60 -4.26 5.58
C THR A 50 2.89 -4.54 4.82
N LEU A 51 3.82 -5.28 5.43
CA LEU A 51 4.94 -5.88 4.73
C LEU A 51 4.48 -7.18 4.07
N VAL A 52 4.90 -7.38 2.82
CA VAL A 52 4.61 -8.56 2.00
C VAL A 52 5.93 -9.22 1.60
N HIS A 53 5.94 -10.55 1.65
CA HIS A 53 7.04 -11.42 1.22
C HIS A 53 6.48 -12.45 0.25
N ASP A 54 6.97 -12.47 -0.99
CA ASP A 54 6.56 -13.41 -2.05
C ASP A 54 5.03 -13.51 -2.22
N GLY A 55 4.33 -12.38 -2.04
CA GLY A 55 2.88 -12.29 -2.19
C GLY A 55 2.09 -12.61 -0.92
N HIS A 56 2.75 -12.87 0.20
CA HIS A 56 2.12 -13.18 1.49
C HIS A 56 2.35 -12.08 2.52
N ASP A 57 1.30 -11.73 3.25
CA ASP A 57 1.40 -10.82 4.40
C ASP A 57 2.25 -11.45 5.51
N VAL A 58 3.23 -10.71 5.98
CA VAL A 58 4.11 -11.16 7.09
C VAL A 58 3.92 -10.34 8.37
N THR A 59 2.99 -9.38 8.37
CA THR A 59 2.62 -8.61 9.57
C THR A 59 1.26 -9.02 10.10
N PRO A 60 1.06 -9.03 11.44
CA PRO A 60 -0.24 -9.34 12.02
C PRO A 60 -1.34 -8.36 11.55
N PRO A 61 -2.62 -8.80 11.51
CA PRO A 61 -3.75 -7.91 11.29
C PRO A 61 -3.72 -6.71 12.26
N GLY A 62 -4.02 -5.51 11.75
CA GLY A 62 -4.02 -4.27 12.53
C GLY A 62 -2.64 -3.65 12.79
N PHE A 63 -1.53 -4.35 12.50
CA PHE A 63 -0.20 -3.74 12.56
C PHE A 63 0.03 -2.81 11.36
N ASN A 64 0.60 -1.63 11.56
CA ASN A 64 0.77 -0.64 10.49
C ASN A 64 2.25 -0.29 10.32
N VAL A 65 2.89 -0.86 9.30
CA VAL A 65 4.32 -0.64 8.98
C VAL A 65 4.51 0.78 8.44
N ARG A 66 4.78 1.73 9.33
CA ARG A 66 5.00 3.13 8.99
C ARG A 66 5.84 3.83 10.05
N THR A 67 6.53 4.86 9.60
CA THR A 67 7.21 5.82 10.47
C THR A 67 6.64 7.21 10.29
N SER A 68 6.95 8.10 11.23
CA SER A 68 6.74 9.56 11.10
C SER A 68 8.06 10.28 10.81
N VAL A 69 9.04 9.62 10.19
CA VAL A 69 10.32 10.26 9.82
C VAL A 69 10.02 11.46 8.94
N HIS A 70 10.45 12.64 9.38
CA HIS A 70 10.13 13.93 8.74
C HIS A 70 8.63 14.17 8.49
N GLU A 71 7.73 13.51 9.22
CA GLU A 71 6.26 13.49 8.98
C GLU A 71 5.81 12.87 7.65
N TYR A 72 6.75 12.49 6.78
CA TYR A 72 6.47 11.84 5.50
C TYR A 72 6.64 10.31 5.56
N GLY A 73 7.36 9.82 6.57
CA GLY A 73 7.72 8.42 6.75
C GLY A 73 9.00 8.04 6.02
N GLY A 74 9.22 6.73 5.88
CA GLY A 74 10.38 6.12 5.22
C GLY A 74 11.20 5.25 6.18
N GLY A 75 11.82 4.21 5.64
CA GLY A 75 12.65 3.29 6.41
C GLY A 75 11.85 2.54 7.47
N ALA A 76 10.59 2.21 7.16
CA ALA A 76 9.69 1.55 8.10
C ALA A 76 10.00 0.07 8.30
N TRP A 77 10.89 -0.49 7.49
CA TRP A 77 11.35 -1.86 7.63
C TRP A 77 12.77 -2.07 7.06
N VAL A 78 13.39 -3.18 7.44
CA VAL A 78 14.68 -3.63 6.91
C VAL A 78 14.75 -5.16 6.90
N PRO A 79 15.28 -5.79 5.84
CA PRO A 79 15.51 -7.24 5.79
C PRO A 79 16.70 -7.65 6.66
N GLY A 80 16.62 -8.87 7.21
CA GLY A 80 17.61 -9.49 8.09
C GLY A 80 17.73 -10.99 7.80
N GLY A 81 17.94 -11.36 6.53
CA GLY A 81 17.86 -12.74 6.06
C GLY A 81 16.39 -13.18 5.95
N ASP A 82 16.03 -14.29 6.58
CA ASP A 82 14.64 -14.80 6.64
C ASP A 82 13.74 -14.00 7.60
N THR A 83 14.26 -12.96 8.24
CA THR A 83 13.54 -12.09 9.17
C THR A 83 13.47 -10.67 8.63
N ALA A 84 12.40 -9.94 8.95
CA ALA A 84 12.30 -8.50 8.72
C ALA A 84 12.04 -7.78 10.04
N PHE A 85 12.69 -6.63 10.22
CA PHE A 85 12.39 -5.71 11.32
C PHE A 85 11.54 -4.57 10.76
N CYS A 86 10.47 -4.22 11.46
CA CYS A 86 9.56 -3.14 11.04
C CYS A 86 9.03 -2.35 12.22
N SER A 87 8.57 -1.13 11.93
CA SER A 87 7.93 -0.20 12.87
C SER A 87 6.55 0.20 12.40
#